data_AF-A0A8T8K6P3-F1
#
_entry.id   AF-A0A8T8K6P3-F1
#
_cell.length_a   1.000
_cell.length_b   1.000
_cell.length_c   1.000
_cell.angle_alpha   90.00
_cell.angle_beta   90.00
_cell.angle_gamma   90.00
#
_symmetry.space_group_name_H-M   'P 1'
#
loop_
_entity.id
_entity.type
_entity.pdbx_description
1 polymer ?
#
loop_
_entity_poly.entity_id
_entity_poly.type
_entity_poly.pdbx_seq_one_letter_code
_entity_poly.pdbx_strand_id
1 'polypeptide(L)'
;MEMMWFYIAVALAISDEIHTRVMWNVFFDFYVLLAGLIQKTVSSNIGLWLIHEFLESVFHFIVLSVVFLSVEIGFLGALIHMLVDIYHEISGVNKSHIYHRALHFTVESIFFIMILGL
;
A
#
# COMPACT_ATOMS: atom_id res chain seq x y z
N MET A 1 -18.22 -14.03 8.69
CA MET A 1 -16.80 -13.66 8.85
C MET A 1 -15.87 -14.55 8.03
N GLU A 2 -16.27 -15.76 7.62
CA GLU A 2 -15.41 -16.72 6.90
C GLU A 2 -14.72 -16.20 5.63
N MET A 3 -15.28 -15.20 4.94
CA MET A 3 -14.70 -14.59 3.73
C MET A 3 -14.28 -13.13 3.92
N MET A 4 -14.34 -12.57 5.14
CA MET A 4 -13.98 -11.17 5.39
C MET A 4 -12.52 -10.90 5.02
N TRP A 5 -11.62 -11.81 5.38
CA TRP A 5 -10.20 -11.74 5.01
C TRP A 5 -10.01 -11.60 3.49
N PHE A 6 -10.80 -12.32 2.71
CA PHE A 6 -10.70 -12.33 1.25
C PHE A 6 -11.19 -11.01 0.67
N TYR A 7 -12.31 -10.48 1.15
CA TYR A 7 -12.81 -9.18 0.71
C TYR A 7 -11.83 -8.06 1.05
N ILE A 8 -11.17 -8.10 2.21
CA ILE A 8 -10.16 -7.11 2.58
C ILE A 8 -8.97 -7.20 1.62
N ALA A 9 -8.44 -8.40 1.36
CA ALA A 9 -7.32 -8.58 0.42
C ALA A 9 -7.66 -8.09 -1.00
N VAL A 10 -8.87 -8.39 -1.50
CA VAL A 10 -9.34 -7.90 -2.80
C VAL A 10 -9.47 -6.37 -2.80
N ALA A 11 -10.05 -5.79 -1.76
CA ALA A 11 -10.21 -4.35 -1.64
C ALA A 11 -8.85 -3.63 -1.55
N LEU A 12 -7.88 -4.19 -0.85
CA LEU A 12 -6.52 -3.65 -0.75
C LEU A 12 -5.80 -3.70 -2.10
N ALA A 13 -5.87 -4.83 -2.82
CA ALA A 13 -5.29 -4.94 -4.16
C ALA A 13 -5.94 -3.97 -5.18
N ILE A 14 -7.26 -3.75 -5.07
CA ILE A 14 -7.94 -2.72 -5.89
C ILE A 14 -7.50 -1.32 -5.47
N SER A 15 -7.37 -1.06 -4.17
CA SER A 15 -6.93 0.22 -3.62
C SER A 15 -5.54 0.60 -4.16
N ASP A 16 -4.62 -0.37 -4.19
CA ASP A 16 -3.27 -0.25 -4.73
C ASP A 16 -3.24 0.10 -6.24
N GLU A 17 -4.05 -0.58 -7.04
CA GLU A 17 -4.24 -0.21 -8.46
C GLU A 17 -4.84 1.19 -8.64
N ILE A 18 -5.80 1.57 -7.79
CA ILE A 18 -6.39 2.91 -7.80
C ILE A 18 -5.34 3.95 -7.41
N HIS A 19 -4.55 3.72 -6.35
CA HIS A 19 -3.50 4.63 -5.91
C HIS A 19 -2.54 4.93 -7.05
N THR A 20 -2.03 3.88 -7.70
CA THR A 20 -1.13 4.00 -8.84
C THR A 20 -1.77 4.81 -9.97
N ARG A 21 -3.00 4.52 -10.36
CA ARG A 21 -3.68 5.26 -11.43
C ARG A 21 -3.94 6.72 -11.07
N VAL A 22 -4.34 6.99 -9.83
CA VAL A 22 -4.67 8.34 -9.36
C VAL A 22 -3.40 9.19 -9.30
N MET A 23 -2.32 8.68 -8.70
CA MET A 23 -1.07 9.43 -8.57
C MET A 23 -0.40 9.66 -9.93
N TRP A 24 -0.35 8.64 -10.78
CA TRP A 24 0.42 8.73 -12.04
C TRP A 24 -0.37 9.29 -13.23
N ASN A 25 -1.70 9.16 -13.27
CA ASN A 25 -2.50 9.65 -14.41
C ASN A 25 -3.27 10.93 -14.10
N VAL A 26 -3.64 11.19 -12.84
CA VAL A 26 -4.47 12.36 -12.47
C VAL A 26 -3.64 13.44 -11.79
N PHE A 27 -2.82 13.05 -10.81
CA PHE A 27 -2.05 14.00 -9.99
C PHE A 27 -0.56 14.06 -10.34
N PHE A 28 -0.16 13.61 -11.53
CA PHE A 28 1.24 13.47 -11.93
C PHE A 28 2.08 14.72 -11.62
N ASP A 29 1.65 15.89 -12.12
CA ASP A 29 2.39 17.15 -11.94
C ASP A 29 2.54 17.53 -10.47
N PHE A 30 1.47 17.39 -9.69
CA PHE A 30 1.50 17.63 -8.25
C PHE A 30 2.46 16.66 -7.55
N TYR A 31 2.42 15.39 -7.94
CA TYR A 31 3.24 14.34 -7.34
C TYR A 31 4.73 14.56 -7.58
N VAL A 32 5.10 14.96 -8.80
CA VAL A 32 6.48 15.32 -9.16
C VAL A 32 6.96 16.54 -8.37
N LEU A 33 6.12 17.57 -8.23
CA LEU A 33 6.46 18.75 -7.44
C LEU A 33 6.62 18.40 -5.95
N LEU A 34 5.71 17.60 -5.38
CA LEU A 34 5.78 17.13 -4.01
C LEU A 34 7.07 16.33 -3.76
N ALA A 35 7.40 15.40 -4.66
CA ALA A 35 8.63 14.62 -4.58
C ALA A 35 9.88 15.53 -4.59
N GLY A 36 9.91 16.56 -5.44
CA GLY A 36 11.01 17.52 -5.49
C GLY A 36 11.15 18.35 -4.21
N LEU A 37 10.04 18.72 -3.56
CA LEU A 37 10.05 19.40 -2.27
C LEU A 37 10.56 18.50 -1.16
N ILE A 38 10.04 17.26 -1.08
CA ILE A 38 10.47 16.28 -0.09
C ILE A 38 11.95 15.98 -0.23
N GLN A 39 12.44 15.74 -1.46
CA GLN A 39 13.85 15.44 -1.72
C GLN A 39 14.78 16.53 -1.20
N LYS A 40 14.40 17.82 -1.32
CA LYS A 40 15.17 18.94 -0.76
C LYS A 40 15.20 18.94 0.77
N THR A 41 14.17 18.41 1.42
CA THR A 41 14.09 18.32 2.88
C THR A 41 14.87 17.13 3.43
N VAL A 42 14.68 15.93 2.87
CA VAL A 42 15.26 14.69 3.41
C VAL A 42 16.63 14.34 2.81
N SER A 43 17.02 14.98 1.71
CA SER A 43 18.32 14.85 1.04
C SER A 43 18.76 13.40 0.78
N SER A 44 17.83 12.46 0.66
CA SER A 44 18.11 11.04 0.44
C SER A 44 16.99 10.37 -0.35
N ASN A 45 17.36 9.52 -1.31
CA ASN A 45 16.38 8.79 -2.12
C ASN A 45 15.58 7.81 -1.27
N ILE A 46 16.21 7.17 -0.29
CA ILE A 46 15.53 6.28 0.65
C ILE A 46 14.53 7.03 1.54
N GLY A 47 14.87 8.26 1.96
CA GLY A 47 13.96 9.09 2.73
C GLY A 47 12.76 9.57 1.90
N LEU A 48 12.99 9.94 0.64
CA LEU A 48 11.91 10.26 -0.29
C LEU A 48 10.98 9.06 -0.50
N TRP A 49 11.57 7.88 -0.75
CA TRP A 49 10.84 6.63 -0.92
C TRP A 49 10.04 6.26 0.33
N LEU A 50 10.62 6.32 1.54
CA LEU A 50 9.89 6.05 2.78
C LEU A 50 8.69 6.98 2.99
N ILE A 51 8.81 8.26 2.61
CA ILE A 51 7.67 9.20 2.67
C ILE A 51 6.61 8.84 1.63
N HIS A 52 7.02 8.42 0.43
CA HIS A 52 6.10 7.91 -0.59
C HIS A 52 5.29 6.71 -0.07
N GLU A 53 5.97 5.68 0.45
CA GLU A 53 5.33 4.49 1.02
C GLU A 53 4.41 4.84 2.21
N PHE A 54 4.82 5.80 3.04
CA PHE A 54 3.97 6.28 4.12
C PHE A 54 2.68 6.92 3.59
N LEU A 55 2.77 7.79 2.57
CA LEU A 55 1.60 8.41 1.95
C LEU A 55 0.68 7.37 1.30
N GLU A 56 1.24 6.34 0.66
CA GLU A 56 0.50 5.21 0.10
C GLU A 56 -0.22 4.41 1.19
N SER A 57 0.47 4.08 2.29
CA SER A 57 -0.16 3.42 3.45
C SER A 57 -1.31 4.24 4.06
N VAL A 58 -1.16 5.57 4.14
CA VAL A 58 -2.23 6.48 4.60
C VAL A 58 -3.40 6.47 3.63
N PHE A 59 -3.15 6.42 2.32
CA PHE A 59 -4.20 6.26 1.32
C PHE A 59 -4.98 4.96 1.53
N HIS A 60 -4.29 3.82 1.69
CA HIS A 60 -4.94 2.54 1.95
C HIS A 60 -5.71 2.52 3.27
N PHE A 61 -5.18 3.14 4.32
CA PHE A 61 -5.87 3.31 5.60
C PHE A 61 -7.23 3.97 5.41
N ILE A 62 -7.27 5.09 4.69
CA ILE A 62 -8.51 5.84 4.43
C ILE A 62 -9.48 5.00 3.60
N VAL A 63 -9.02 4.42 2.49
CA VAL A 63 -9.89 3.65 1.58
C VAL A 63 -10.51 2.45 2.31
N LEU A 64 -9.71 1.64 2.99
CA LEU A 64 -10.22 0.46 3.70
C LEU A 64 -11.10 0.83 4.89
N SER A 65 -10.77 1.89 5.63
CA SER A 65 -11.62 2.36 6.75
C SER A 65 -13.02 2.74 6.26
N VAL A 66 -13.11 3.39 5.10
CA VAL A 66 -14.38 3.79 4.50
C VAL A 66 -15.14 2.59 3.93
N VAL A 67 -14.48 1.73 3.17
CA VAL A 67 -15.12 0.56 2.51
C VAL A 67 -15.70 -0.41 3.53
N PHE A 68 -14.97 -0.69 4.61
CA PHE A 68 -15.39 -1.64 5.64
C PHE A 68 -16.07 -1.00 6.85
N LEU A 69 -16.17 0.34 6.87
CA LEU A 69 -16.65 1.12 8.01
C LEU A 69 -15.93 0.73 9.31
N SER A 70 -14.63 0.47 9.22
CA SER A 70 -13.81 -0.05 10.33
C SER A 70 -12.40 0.52 10.28
N VAL A 71 -12.09 1.36 11.28
CA VAL A 71 -10.75 1.92 11.49
C VAL A 71 -9.72 0.82 11.76
N GLU A 72 -10.13 -0.27 12.42
CA GLU A 72 -9.26 -1.41 12.70
C GLU A 72 -8.82 -2.12 11.41
N ILE A 73 -9.77 -2.40 10.50
CA ILE A 73 -9.44 -3.00 9.19
C ILE A 73 -8.57 -2.06 8.37
N GLY A 74 -8.88 -0.76 8.38
CA GLY A 74 -8.06 0.25 7.71
C GLY A 74 -6.62 0.26 8.23
N PHE A 75 -6.45 0.27 9.55
CA PHE A 75 -5.14 0.27 10.18
C PHE A 75 -4.35 -1.00 9.87
N LEU A 76 -4.97 -2.18 10.04
CA LEU A 76 -4.34 -3.46 9.76
C LEU A 76 -3.92 -3.57 8.29
N GLY A 77 -4.77 -3.13 7.36
CA GLY A 77 -4.50 -3.16 5.93
C GLY A 77 -3.36 -2.23 5.51
N ALA A 78 -3.37 -0.99 5.98
CA ALA A 78 -2.28 -0.05 5.74
C ALA A 78 -0.95 -0.52 6.31
N LEU A 79 -0.97 -1.08 7.52
CA LEU A 79 0.22 -1.60 8.18
C LEU A 79 0.83 -2.78 7.41
N ILE A 80 0.02 -3.78 7.07
CA ILE A 80 0.55 -4.95 6.35
C ILE A 80 1.07 -4.58 4.97
N HIS A 81 0.39 -3.69 4.25
CA HIS A 81 0.83 -3.22 2.94
C HIS A 81 2.23 -2.58 3.03
N MET A 82 2.39 -1.59 3.92
CA MET A 82 3.67 -0.92 4.15
C MET A 82 4.78 -1.90 4.58
N LEU A 83 4.47 -2.93 5.37
CA LEU A 83 5.45 -3.94 5.75
C LEU A 83 5.88 -4.80 4.56
N VAL A 84 4.96 -5.12 3.65
CA VAL A 84 5.30 -5.82 2.40
C VAL A 84 6.18 -4.91 1.54
N ASP A 85 5.86 -3.60 1.44
CA ASP A 85 6.68 -2.64 0.70
C ASP A 85 8.11 -2.55 1.19
N ILE A 86 8.27 -2.38 2.49
CA ILE A 86 9.58 -2.37 3.15
C ILE A 86 10.32 -3.67 2.92
N TYR A 87 9.66 -4.82 3.09
CA TYR A 87 10.30 -6.11 2.88
C TYR A 87 10.82 -6.26 1.46
N HIS A 88 9.98 -5.93 0.48
CA HIS A 88 10.28 -6.21 -0.90
C HIS A 88 11.31 -5.23 -1.48
N GLU A 89 11.34 -3.98 -1.02
CA GLU A 89 12.40 -3.01 -1.35
C GLU A 89 13.76 -3.47 -0.78
N ILE A 90 13.80 -3.85 0.51
CA ILE A 90 15.03 -4.34 1.16
C ILE A 90 15.56 -5.62 0.51
N SER A 91 14.67 -6.48 -0.02
CA SER A 91 15.07 -7.70 -0.71
C SER A 91 15.84 -7.45 -2.01
N GLY A 92 15.81 -6.23 -2.57
CA GLY A 92 16.51 -5.87 -3.80
C GLY A 92 16.03 -6.62 -5.05
N VAL A 93 14.91 -7.35 -4.95
CA VAL A 93 14.34 -8.10 -6.07
C VAL A 93 13.70 -7.11 -7.04
N ASN A 94 14.19 -7.07 -8.29
CA ASN A 94 13.56 -6.31 -9.36
C ASN A 94 12.28 -7.03 -9.81
N LYS A 95 11.12 -6.42 -9.54
CA LYS A 95 9.81 -7.03 -9.71
C LYS A 95 9.11 -6.40 -10.90
N SER A 96 8.59 -7.24 -11.80
CA SER A 96 7.58 -6.76 -12.75
C SER A 96 6.32 -6.34 -11.98
N HIS A 97 5.51 -5.46 -12.57
CA HIS A 97 4.25 -5.02 -11.99
C HIS A 97 3.39 -6.19 -11.49
N ILE A 98 3.22 -7.24 -12.31
CA ILE A 98 2.43 -8.43 -11.94
C ILE A 98 3.04 -9.17 -10.74
N TYR A 99 4.36 -9.33 -10.71
CA TYR A 99 5.01 -10.01 -9.59
C TYR A 99 4.83 -9.24 -8.29
N HIS A 100 5.03 -7.91 -8.32
CA HIS A 100 4.82 -7.06 -7.15
C HIS A 100 3.37 -7.18 -6.64
N ARG A 101 2.36 -7.05 -7.50
CA ARG A 101 0.95 -7.23 -7.09
C ARG A 101 0.64 -8.62 -6.55
N ALA A 102 1.20 -9.67 -7.17
CA ALA A 102 0.99 -11.03 -6.69
C ALA A 102 1.61 -11.27 -5.31
N LEU A 103 2.77 -10.65 -5.03
CA LEU A 103 3.41 -10.69 -3.72
C LEU A 103 2.52 -10.04 -2.67
N HIS A 104 2.06 -8.81 -2.91
CA HIS A 104 1.14 -8.10 -2.02
C HIS A 104 -0.12 -8.92 -1.74
N PHE A 105 -0.85 -9.30 -2.79
CA PHE A 105 -2.08 -10.06 -2.64
C PHE A 105 -1.89 -11.36 -1.85
N THR A 106 -0.79 -12.08 -2.07
CA THR A 106 -0.50 -13.35 -1.38
C THR A 106 -0.19 -13.11 0.10
N VAL A 107 0.73 -12.20 0.42
CA VAL A 107 1.18 -11.98 1.80
C VAL A 107 0.08 -11.32 2.63
N GLU A 108 -0.61 -10.33 2.07
CA GLU A 108 -1.73 -9.65 2.74
C GLU A 108 -2.89 -10.61 2.97
N SER A 109 -3.20 -11.50 2.01
CA SER A 109 -4.22 -12.54 2.21
C SER A 109 -3.85 -13.48 3.35
N ILE A 110 -2.60 -13.97 3.40
CA ILE A 110 -2.13 -14.86 4.48
C ILE A 110 -2.28 -14.16 5.84
N PHE A 111 -1.88 -12.89 5.93
CA PHE A 111 -2.01 -12.10 7.15
C PHE A 111 -3.46 -12.00 7.63
N PHE A 112 -4.40 -11.66 6.74
CA PHE A 112 -5.82 -11.56 7.13
C PHE A 112 -6.47 -12.91 7.39
N ILE A 113 -6.05 -14.00 6.73
CA ILE A 113 -6.48 -15.36 7.07
C ILE A 113 -6.08 -15.69 8.51
N MET A 114 -4.84 -15.37 8.91
CA MET A 114 -4.35 -15.67 10.26
C MET A 114 -5.11 -14.92 11.36
N ILE A 115 -5.61 -13.71 11.06
CA ILE A 115 -6.29 -12.85 12.05
C ILE A 115 -7.81 -13.07 12.06
N LEU A 116 -8.42 -13.29 10.89
CA LEU A 116 -9.89 -13.28 10.73
C LEU A 116 -10.47 -14.61 10.20
N GLY A 117 -9.62 -15.57 9.82
CA GLY A 117 -10.00 -16.83 9.18
C GLY A 117 -10.16 -18.02 10.12
N LEU A 118 -9.82 -17.86 11.41
CA LEU A 118 -10.05 -18.85 12.49
C LEU A 118 -11.29 -18.47 13.31
#